data_AF-A0AAQ4EB26-F1
#
_entry.id   AF-A0AAQ4EB26-F1
#
_cell.length_a   1.000
_cell.length_b   1.000
_cell.length_c   1.000
_cell.angle_alpha   90.00
_cell.angle_beta   90.00
_cell.angle_gamma   90.00
#
_symmetry.space_group_name_H-M   'P 1'
#
loop_
_entity.id
_entity.type
_entity.pdbx_description
1 polymer ?
#
loop_
_entity_poly.entity_id
_entity_poly.type
_entity_poly.pdbx_seq_one_letter_code
_entity_poly.pdbx_strand_id
1 'polypeptide(L)'
;MNLAQKSTVHSERRTGIVVPPELVRFLADINEDLQQVEDAGEMTAKTTSEWWVVGKVSDQREFYVVLNQKSANIIQIHDEVKRLCASQFQNIFFLD
;
A
#
# COMPACT_ATOMS: atom_id res chain seq x y z
N MET A 1 20.90 -2.93 -7.06
CA MET A 1 19.97 -2.21 -7.97
C MET A 1 18.67 -2.05 -7.21
N ASN A 2 18.22 -0.81 -6.93
CA ASN A 2 16.91 -0.62 -6.29
C ASN A 2 15.82 -0.79 -7.35
N LEU A 3 15.13 -1.94 -7.33
CA LEU A 3 14.06 -2.34 -8.25
C LEU A 3 12.70 -1.82 -7.76
N ALA A 4 12.64 -0.58 -7.29
CA ALA A 4 11.37 0.00 -6.84
C ALA A 4 10.50 0.35 -8.05
N GLN A 5 9.31 -0.26 -8.15
CA GLN A 5 8.33 0.06 -9.19
C GLN A 5 7.21 0.92 -8.61
N LYS A 6 7.03 2.12 -9.17
CA LYS A 6 5.86 2.97 -8.90
C LYS A 6 4.87 2.86 -10.05
N SER A 7 3.64 2.46 -9.76
CA SER A 7 2.56 2.37 -10.75
C SER A 7 1.26 2.94 -10.19
N THR A 8 0.28 3.14 -11.06
CA THR A 8 -1.09 3.50 -10.69
C THR A 8 -2.01 2.47 -11.33
N VAL A 9 -2.85 1.81 -10.54
CA VAL A 9 -3.59 0.61 -10.97
C VAL A 9 -4.82 0.94 -11.82
N HIS A 10 -5.33 2.17 -11.75
CA HIS A 10 -6.46 2.58 -12.57
C HIS A 10 -6.00 3.07 -13.96
N SER A 11 -6.39 2.33 -15.01
CA SER A 11 -6.09 2.61 -16.43
C SER A 11 -6.68 3.95 -16.90
N GLU A 12 -7.80 4.34 -16.31
CA GLU A 12 -8.29 5.70 -16.41
C GLU A 12 -7.62 6.48 -15.29
N ARG A 13 -6.62 7.29 -15.63
CA ARG A 13 -6.37 8.48 -14.81
C ARG A 13 -7.73 9.17 -14.69
N ARG A 14 -8.41 9.01 -13.55
CA ARG A 14 -9.34 10.03 -13.10
C ARG A 14 -8.49 11.27 -13.00
N THR A 15 -8.51 12.08 -14.05
CA THR A 15 -7.73 13.29 -14.22
C THR A 15 -7.94 14.12 -12.95
N GLY A 16 -6.95 14.16 -12.06
CA GLY A 16 -7.01 14.98 -10.84
C GLY A 16 -6.71 14.31 -9.50
N ILE A 17 -6.52 12.98 -9.39
CA ILE A 17 -6.06 12.41 -8.11
C ILE A 17 -4.55 12.62 -7.96
N VAL A 18 -4.17 13.72 -7.32
CA VAL A 18 -2.80 13.99 -6.87
C VAL A 18 -2.64 13.39 -5.49
N VAL A 19 -1.68 12.48 -5.32
CA VAL A 19 -1.30 11.96 -3.99
C VAL A 19 -0.72 13.13 -3.19
N PRO A 20 -1.34 13.52 -2.06
CA PRO A 20 -0.84 14.60 -1.24
C PRO A 20 0.57 14.31 -0.70
N PRO A 21 1.48 15.31 -0.63
CA PRO A 21 2.85 15.10 -0.16
C PRO A 21 2.96 14.51 1.24
N GLU A 22 2.00 14.82 2.12
CA GLU A 22 1.94 14.25 3.46
C GLU A 22 1.75 12.73 3.45
N LEU A 23 1.04 12.16 2.47
CA LEU A 23 0.91 10.71 2.36
C LEU A 23 2.22 10.05 1.94
N VAL A 24 3.05 10.74 1.16
CA VAL A 24 4.38 10.25 0.80
C VAL A 24 5.32 10.24 2.01
N ARG A 25 5.24 11.25 2.89
CA ARG A 25 5.96 11.24 4.16
C ARG A 25 5.45 10.14 5.07
N PHE A 26 4.13 9.99 5.17
CA PHE A 26 3.54 8.96 5.99
C PHE A 26 3.90 7.53 5.53
N LEU A 27 4.11 7.31 4.23
CA LEU A 27 4.67 6.05 3.72
C LEU A 27 6.10 5.79 4.21
N ALA A 28 6.92 6.85 4.35
CA ALA A 28 8.26 6.72 4.90
C ALA A 28 8.21 6.39 6.40
N ASP A 29 7.30 7.01 7.14
CA ASP A 29 7.08 6.70 8.55
C ASP A 29 6.66 5.23 8.73
N ILE A 30 5.69 4.75 7.93
CA ILE A 30 5.28 3.34 7.93
C ILE A 30 6.44 2.41 7.53
N ASN A 31 7.32 2.85 6.61
CA ASN A 31 8.50 2.07 6.25
C ASN A 31 9.45 1.89 7.43
N GLU A 32 9.75 2.97 8.17
CA GLU A 32 10.60 2.92 9.35
C GLU A 32 10.02 1.99 10.43
N ASP A 33 8.70 2.06 10.66
CA ASP A 33 8.00 1.18 11.58
C ASP A 33 8.04 -0.29 11.13
N LEU A 34 7.82 -0.56 9.84
CA LEU A 34 7.84 -1.92 9.30
C LEU A 34 9.25 -2.52 9.24
N GLN A 35 10.31 -1.72 9.17
CA GLN A 35 11.70 -2.21 9.27
C GLN A 35 12.00 -2.85 10.63
N GLN A 36 11.21 -2.57 11.66
CA GLN A 36 11.34 -3.19 12.98
C GLN A 36 10.64 -4.56 13.07
N VAL A 37 9.97 -5.02 12.00
CA VAL A 37 9.28 -6.32 11.95
C VAL A 37 10.20 -7.37 11.32
N GLU A 38 10.43 -8.49 12.02
CA GLU A 38 11.47 -9.47 11.64
C GLU A 38 11.13 -10.33 10.41
N ASP A 39 9.88 -10.81 10.28
CA ASP A 39 9.51 -11.79 9.25
C ASP A 39 8.53 -11.21 8.20
N ALA A 40 7.30 -10.98 8.62
CA ALA A 40 6.23 -10.44 7.79
C ALA A 40 5.32 -9.55 8.62
N GLY A 41 4.91 -8.44 8.03
CA GLY A 41 4.10 -7.43 8.70
C GLY A 41 3.19 -6.71 7.73
N GLU A 42 2.07 -6.25 8.25
CA GLU A 42 1.16 -5.33 7.56
C GLU A 42 0.77 -4.22 8.52
N MET A 43 0.80 -2.99 8.03
CA MET A 43 0.27 -1.83 8.72
C MET A 43 -0.77 -1.16 7.83
N THR A 44 -1.99 -1.03 8.36
CA THR A 44 -3.10 -0.36 7.69
C THR A 44 -3.52 0.85 8.50
N ALA A 45 -3.51 2.02 7.88
CA ALA A 45 -3.88 3.29 8.51
C ALA A 45 -4.89 4.06 7.67
N LYS A 46 -5.77 4.81 8.36
CA LYS A 46 -6.69 5.77 7.74
C LYS A 46 -6.33 7.18 8.24
N THR A 47 -6.04 8.08 7.32
CA THR A 47 -5.74 9.48 7.67
C THR A 47 -7.00 10.26 7.98
N THR A 48 -6.87 11.39 8.66
CA THR A 48 -7.97 12.34 8.93
C THR A 48 -8.59 12.93 7.66
N SER A 49 -7.85 12.89 6.54
CA SER A 49 -8.35 13.29 5.21
C SER A 49 -9.01 12.13 4.46
N GLU A 50 -9.34 11.04 5.16
CA GLU A 50 -10.04 9.87 4.65
C GLU A 50 -9.29 9.09 3.56
N TRP A 51 -7.95 9.12 3.60
CA TRP A 51 -7.11 8.27 2.76
C TRP A 51 -6.72 7.00 3.50
N TRP A 52 -6.68 5.90 2.78
CA TRP A 52 -6.12 4.66 3.29
C TRP A 52 -4.68 4.51 2.83
N VAL A 53 -3.81 4.13 3.75
CA VAL A 53 -2.41 3.84 3.50
C VAL A 53 -2.11 2.47 4.08
N VAL A 54 -1.57 1.59 3.24
CA VAL A 54 -1.23 0.23 3.63
C VAL A 54 0.22 -0.04 3.25
N GLY A 55 1.00 -0.53 4.21
CA GLY A 55 2.34 -1.03 4.03
C GLY A 55 2.41 -2.51 4.38
N LYS A 56 3.12 -3.31 3.57
CA LYS A 56 3.38 -4.72 3.81
C LYS A 56 4.87 -5.00 3.64
N VAL A 57 5.40 -5.82 4.53
CA VAL A 57 6.74 -6.39 4.42
C VAL A 57 6.64 -7.91 4.51
N SER A 58 7.38 -8.61 3.65
CA SER A 58 7.55 -10.08 3.70
C SER A 58 8.80 -10.46 2.93
N ASP A 59 9.67 -11.27 3.51
CA ASP A 59 10.89 -11.78 2.87
C ASP A 59 11.73 -10.67 2.19
N GLN A 60 11.98 -9.57 2.92
CA GLN A 60 12.71 -8.38 2.45
C GLN A 60 12.03 -7.62 1.29
N ARG A 61 10.78 -7.93 0.98
CA ARG A 61 9.99 -7.21 -0.04
C ARG A 61 9.03 -6.27 0.64
N GLU A 62 8.98 -5.07 0.13
CA GLU A 62 8.12 -4.01 0.65
C GLU A 62 7.06 -3.64 -0.40
N PHE A 63 5.81 -3.52 0.06
CA PHE A 63 4.68 -3.12 -0.75
C PHE A 63 3.93 -1.99 -0.05
N TYR A 64 3.66 -0.93 -0.79
CA TYR A 64 2.95 0.23 -0.29
C TYR A 64 1.84 0.62 -1.25
N VAL A 65 0.66 0.93 -0.70
CA VAL A 65 -0.47 1.40 -1.48
C VAL A 65 -1.21 2.52 -0.76
N VAL A 66 -1.64 3.51 -1.54
CA VAL A 66 -2.48 4.62 -1.11
C VAL A 66 -3.80 4.53 -1.86
N LEU A 67 -4.91 4.48 -1.14
CA LEU A 67 -6.25 4.31 -1.70
C LEU A 67 -7.15 5.49 -1.32
N ASN A 68 -7.75 6.13 -2.33
CA ASN A 68 -8.76 7.18 -2.15
C ASN A 68 -10.17 6.59 -2.11
N GLN A 69 -10.44 5.73 -1.12
CA GLN A 69 -11.73 5.06 -0.93
C GLN A 69 -12.37 5.51 0.40
N LYS A 70 -12.84 6.76 0.45
CA LYS A 70 -13.31 7.42 1.69
C LYS A 70 -14.39 6.63 2.44
N SER A 71 -15.33 6.04 1.70
CA SER A 71 -16.46 5.29 2.25
C SER A 71 -16.17 3.80 2.50
N ALA A 72 -14.97 3.32 2.17
CA ALA A 72 -14.60 1.94 2.43
C ALA A 72 -14.32 1.72 3.92
N ASN A 73 -14.65 0.52 4.41
CA ASN A 73 -14.25 0.04 5.72
C ASN A 73 -12.95 -0.79 5.64
N ILE A 74 -12.38 -1.14 6.79
CA ILE A 74 -11.10 -1.85 6.87
C ILE A 74 -11.13 -3.23 6.19
N ILE A 75 -12.26 -3.94 6.23
CA ILE A 75 -12.41 -5.25 5.59
C ILE A 75 -12.35 -5.10 4.07
N GLN A 76 -13.04 -4.11 3.52
CA GLN A 76 -13.01 -3.83 2.09
C GLN A 76 -11.62 -3.42 1.60
N ILE A 77 -10.88 -2.66 2.42
CA ILE A 77 -9.49 -2.28 2.13
C ILE A 77 -8.57 -3.50 2.14
N HIS A 78 -8.73 -4.38 3.12
CA HIS A 78 -7.99 -5.63 3.20
C HIS A 78 -8.21 -6.52 1.96
N ASP A 79 -9.47 -6.71 1.55
CA ASP A 79 -9.82 -7.49 0.38
C ASP A 79 -9.24 -6.88 -0.91
N GLU A 80 -9.28 -5.55 -1.01
CA GLU A 80 -8.69 -4.82 -2.13
C GLU A 80 -7.17 -4.98 -2.21
N VAL A 81 -6.47 -4.89 -1.07
CA VAL A 81 -5.03 -5.11 -0.99
C VAL A 81 -4.68 -6.54 -1.37
N LYS A 82 -5.42 -7.54 -0.87
CA LYS A 82 -5.25 -8.95 -1.27
C LYS A 82 -5.40 -9.12 -2.79
N ARG A 83 -6.40 -8.49 -3.39
CA ARG A 83 -6.62 -8.51 -4.84
C ARG A 83 -5.50 -7.84 -5.63
N LEU A 84 -4.93 -6.73 -5.12
CA LEU A 84 -3.78 -6.06 -5.71
C LEU A 84 -2.53 -6.93 -5.66
N CYS A 85 -2.23 -7.54 -4.51
CA CYS A 85 -1.16 -8.51 -4.35
C CYS A 85 -1.29 -9.66 -5.35
N ALA A 86 -2.47 -10.28 -5.42
CA ALA A 86 -2.71 -11.39 -6.35
C ALA A 86 -2.59 -10.99 -7.82
N SER A 87 -3.00 -9.77 -8.21
CA SER A 87 -2.99 -9.36 -9.63
C SER A 87 -1.65 -8.79 -10.12
N GLN A 88 -0.90 -8.11 -9.24
CA GLN A 88 0.34 -7.41 -9.62
C GLN A 88 1.60 -8.11 -9.13
N PHE A 89 1.48 -8.94 -8.10
CA PHE A 89 2.60 -9.52 -7.35
C PHE A 89 2.44 -11.03 -7.15
N GLN A 90 1.71 -11.71 -8.04
CA GLN A 90 1.36 -13.13 -7.96
C GLN A 90 2.56 -14.08 -7.77
N ASN A 91 3.76 -13.65 -8.21
CA ASN A 91 5.03 -14.38 -8.04
C ASN A 91 6.06 -13.60 -7.19
N ILE A 92 5.62 -12.50 -6.57
CA ILE A 92 6.49 -11.55 -5.87
C ILE A 92 6.22 -11.52 -4.37
N PHE A 93 4.97 -11.43 -3.95
CA PHE A 93 4.61 -11.61 -2.54
C PHE A 93 4.11 -13.03 -2.38
N PHE A 94 4.74 -13.81 -1.49
CA PHE A 94 4.39 -15.22 -1.34
C PHE A 94 2.95 -15.37 -0.81
N LEU A 95 2.29 -16.38 -1.37
CA LEU A 95 0.92 -16.80 -1.08
C LEU A 95 0.73 -17.04 0.42
N ASP A 96 -0.42 -16.60 0.97
CA ASP A 96 -1.04 -17.30 2.10
C ASP A 96 -1.27 -18.78 1.69
#